data_AF-A0A2N8LAN7-F1
#
_entry.id   AF-A0A2N8LAN7-F1
#
_cell.length_a   1.000
_cell.length_b   1.000
_cell.length_c   1.000
_cell.angle_alpha   90.00
_cell.angle_beta   90.00
_cell.angle_gamma   90.00
#
_symmetry.space_group_name_H-M   'P 1'
#
loop_
_entity.id
_entity.type
_entity.pdbx_description
1 polymer ?
#
loop_
_entity_poly.entity_id
_entity_poly.type
_entity_poly.pdbx_seq_one_letter_code
_entity_poly.pdbx_strand_id
1 'polypeptide(L)'
;MDKKQKARKHLLRRLITNAALAGTAFSTFGGALATTMEVKADERRLPQIEKEVENGLLKVIVDNKFDRNDERSIATIRELLNNANKDTLFRLLKGFDPSDVTYPNSMLDFLDRRIGGLRDGYNSASLRSLLVETLKGKVTEVEEKRQLIELLNKDKENALENIQDKEAELLLVNDELKHLENEKIKIESQLEEKGLEAESKGQKLKEAEAELVDTKDKLASEKIRANLNGYGMIELKAELEKVNKEHDDFAKLAAAAQEDYEKELALDEQKLKDQEDKNKELSANLKTAEEFYHESQAKLAEAEKAKTQLMSELENAQKALETAESSMSEYSEKVETLKAELEASKTEAEDLKAKAEEVDKELASTKEAKASLEKEIEDMKAKQAEEVAKLEALLKEKGADISRLETELANKVKAFEDKEKMSEQEKAQFQADIERLQKELADKMTAKMPEPLANKGDGQEKSLPNPVNHNIPKVEEKKEESHQLPSTGEKAANPLLVAAGLTFLLGAGTYAYAGRSKKD
;
A
#
# COMPACT_ATOMS: atom_id res chain seq x y z
N MET A 1 35.96 50.09 -1.46
CA MET A 1 36.40 48.77 -0.94
C MET A 1 35.40 48.12 0.03
N ASP A 2 34.44 48.86 0.61
CA ASP A 2 33.67 48.42 1.79
C ASP A 2 32.44 47.49 1.53
N LYS A 3 31.88 47.48 0.32
CA LYS A 3 30.68 46.66 -0.01
C LYS A 3 30.99 45.18 -0.28
N LYS A 4 32.14 44.87 -0.88
CA LYS A 4 32.54 43.47 -1.20
C LYS A 4 32.98 42.70 0.04
N GLN A 5 33.63 43.36 1.01
CA GLN A 5 34.00 42.74 2.28
C GLN A 5 32.79 42.48 3.19
N LYS A 6 31.78 43.38 3.18
CA LYS A 6 30.51 43.15 3.89
C LYS A 6 29.72 41.97 3.31
N ALA A 7 29.67 41.84 1.98
CA ALA A 7 29.00 40.71 1.33
C ALA A 7 29.66 39.36 1.67
N ARG A 8 31.00 39.29 1.65
CA ARG A 8 31.74 38.07 2.03
C ARG A 8 31.54 37.69 3.50
N LYS A 9 31.57 38.66 4.42
CA LYS A 9 31.28 38.42 5.85
C LYS A 9 29.85 37.94 6.09
N HIS A 10 28.87 38.44 5.34
CA HIS A 10 27.48 38.02 5.46
C HIS A 10 27.26 36.60 4.92
N LEU A 11 27.99 36.22 3.86
CA LEU A 11 27.98 34.88 3.30
C LEU A 11 28.65 33.87 4.24
N LEU A 12 29.80 34.22 4.83
CA LEU A 12 30.49 33.40 5.82
C LEU A 12 29.61 33.16 7.05
N ARG A 13 28.94 34.21 7.55
CA ARG A 13 27.99 34.06 8.67
C ARG A 13 26.82 33.14 8.29
N ARG A 14 26.27 33.24 7.08
CA ARG A 14 25.21 32.32 6.62
C ARG A 14 25.68 30.87 6.50
N LEU A 15 26.88 30.63 5.99
CA LEU A 15 27.46 29.29 5.91
C LEU A 15 27.75 28.69 7.29
N ILE A 16 28.31 29.48 8.21
CA ILE A 16 28.57 29.05 9.59
C ILE A 16 27.26 28.81 10.34
N THR A 17 26.23 29.65 10.15
CA THR A 17 24.91 29.42 10.76
C THR A 17 24.22 28.18 10.18
N ASN A 18 24.33 27.92 8.87
CA ASN A 18 23.75 26.71 8.27
C ASN A 18 24.51 25.43 8.67
N ALA A 19 25.83 25.47 8.79
CA ALA A 19 26.63 24.35 9.28
C ALA A 19 26.40 24.09 10.78
N ALA A 20 26.25 25.15 11.59
CA ALA A 20 25.88 25.02 13.00
C ALA A 20 24.44 24.49 13.17
N LEU A 21 23.49 24.89 12.31
CA LEU A 21 22.12 24.34 12.32
C LEU A 21 22.08 22.86 11.92
N ALA A 22 22.88 22.47 10.92
CA ALA A 22 23.03 21.08 10.50
C ALA A 22 23.73 20.21 11.56
N GLY A 23 24.72 20.76 12.27
CA GLY A 23 25.40 20.09 13.39
C GLY A 23 24.54 19.95 14.66
N THR A 24 23.59 20.88 14.89
CA THR A 24 22.63 20.76 16.00
C THR A 24 21.45 19.83 15.70
N ALA A 25 21.15 19.54 14.43
CA ALA A 25 20.12 18.57 14.06
C ALA A 25 20.61 17.11 14.14
N PHE A 26 21.93 16.86 14.05
CA PHE A 26 22.50 15.51 14.13
C PHE A 26 22.97 15.09 15.55
N SER A 27 23.13 16.01 16.50
CA SER A 27 23.58 15.67 17.87
C SER A 27 22.48 15.59 18.94
N THR A 28 21.20 15.75 18.56
CA THR A 28 20.05 15.64 19.49
C THR A 28 19.08 14.49 19.17
N PHE A 29 19.51 13.51 18.38
CA PHE A 29 18.79 12.23 18.18
C PHE A 29 19.58 10.99 18.60
N GLY A 30 20.77 11.17 19.21
CA GLY A 30 21.65 10.09 19.66
C GLY A 30 21.50 9.69 21.13
N GLY A 31 20.34 9.92 21.75
CA GLY A 31 20.13 9.67 23.17
C GLY A 31 18.74 9.14 23.49
N ALA A 32 18.69 7.88 23.92
CA ALA A 32 17.56 7.22 24.58
C ALA A 32 16.29 6.98 23.73
N LEU A 33 16.38 6.07 22.76
CA LEU A 33 15.29 5.10 22.55
C LEU A 33 15.57 3.88 23.42
N ALA A 34 15.44 4.07 24.73
CA ALA A 34 14.98 2.98 25.57
C ALA A 34 13.56 2.69 25.08
N THR A 35 13.43 1.64 24.27
CA THR A 35 12.15 1.07 23.90
C THR A 35 11.48 0.60 25.19
N THR A 36 10.72 1.49 25.83
CA THR A 36 9.59 1.05 26.62
C THR A 36 8.69 0.35 25.62
N MET A 37 8.84 -0.97 25.52
CA MET A 37 7.81 -1.83 24.99
C MET A 37 6.57 -1.53 25.83
N GLU A 38 5.73 -0.61 25.37
CA GLU A 38 4.33 -0.62 25.74
C GLU A 38 3.82 -1.96 25.22
N VAL A 39 3.88 -2.96 26.11
CA VAL A 39 3.04 -4.14 26.04
C VAL A 39 1.63 -3.60 26.18
N LYS A 40 1.06 -3.13 25.07
CA LYS A 40 -0.38 -3.13 24.91
C LYS A 40 -0.78 -4.55 25.24
N ALA A 41 -1.56 -4.69 26.32
CA ALA A 41 -2.23 -5.93 26.62
C ALA A 41 -3.16 -6.18 25.43
N ASP A 42 -2.63 -6.86 24.41
CA ASP A 42 -3.40 -7.30 23.28
C ASP A 42 -4.42 -8.25 23.88
N GLU A 43 -5.67 -7.81 23.89
CA GLU A 43 -6.78 -8.68 24.20
C GLU A 43 -6.56 -9.96 23.39
N ARG A 44 -6.74 -11.13 24.01
CA ARG A 44 -6.50 -12.46 23.42
C ARG A 44 -7.47 -12.77 22.26
N ARG A 45 -7.85 -11.77 21.47
CA ARG A 45 -8.61 -11.89 20.24
C ARG A 45 -7.66 -12.42 19.19
N LEU A 46 -8.00 -13.60 18.68
CA LEU A 46 -7.28 -14.18 17.58
C LEU A 46 -7.35 -13.21 16.38
N PRO A 47 -6.24 -13.04 15.63
CA PRO A 47 -6.25 -12.22 14.43
C PRO A 47 -7.38 -12.68 13.51
N GLN A 48 -8.13 -11.72 12.97
CA GLN A 48 -9.21 -12.05 12.04
C GLN A 48 -8.62 -12.33 10.66
N ILE A 49 -9.24 -13.27 9.93
CA ILE A 49 -8.93 -13.43 8.51
C ILE A 49 -9.55 -12.24 7.78
N GLU A 50 -8.80 -11.73 6.81
CA GLU A 50 -9.28 -10.73 5.87
C GLU A 50 -10.51 -11.22 5.12
N LYS A 51 -11.59 -10.43 5.14
CA LYS A 51 -12.88 -10.84 4.57
C LYS A 51 -12.78 -11.26 3.10
N GLU A 52 -11.90 -10.63 2.33
CA GLU A 52 -11.68 -10.98 0.92
C GLU A 52 -11.09 -12.39 0.78
N VAL A 53 -10.09 -12.72 1.58
CA VAL A 53 -9.48 -14.06 1.61
C VAL A 53 -10.48 -15.09 2.13
N GLU A 54 -11.20 -14.78 3.21
CA GLU A 54 -12.25 -15.66 3.75
C GLU A 54 -13.34 -15.95 2.70
N ASN A 55 -13.91 -14.91 2.10
CA ASN A 55 -14.94 -15.04 1.07
C ASN A 55 -14.42 -15.77 -0.18
N GLY A 56 -13.18 -15.50 -0.58
CA GLY A 56 -12.53 -16.18 -1.68
C GLY A 56 -12.38 -17.68 -1.43
N LEU A 57 -11.93 -18.07 -0.24
CA LEU A 57 -11.81 -19.49 0.15
C LEU A 57 -13.18 -20.15 0.30
N LEU A 58 -14.18 -19.46 0.85
CA LEU A 58 -15.56 -19.94 0.91
C LEU A 58 -16.15 -20.14 -0.49
N LYS A 59 -15.85 -19.26 -1.44
CA LYS A 59 -16.26 -19.42 -2.83
C LYS A 59 -15.64 -20.65 -3.46
N VAL A 60 -14.35 -20.91 -3.23
CA VAL A 60 -13.69 -22.15 -3.69
C VAL A 60 -14.37 -23.40 -3.13
N ILE A 61 -14.80 -23.38 -1.86
CA ILE A 61 -15.57 -24.48 -1.26
C ILE A 61 -16.90 -24.71 -2.00
N VAL A 62 -17.62 -23.63 -2.30
CA VAL A 62 -18.89 -23.69 -3.03
C VAL A 62 -18.67 -24.21 -4.45
N ASP A 63 -17.71 -23.64 -5.19
CA ASP A 63 -17.41 -24.01 -6.57
C ASP A 63 -17.01 -25.49 -6.66
N ASN A 64 -16.13 -25.97 -5.75
CA ASN A 64 -15.72 -27.38 -5.71
C ASN A 64 -16.87 -28.36 -5.40
N LYS A 65 -17.96 -27.89 -4.78
CA LYS A 65 -19.13 -28.72 -4.49
C LYS A 65 -20.03 -28.92 -5.71
N PHE A 66 -20.07 -27.95 -6.62
CA PHE A 66 -20.99 -27.95 -7.77
C PHE A 66 -20.29 -28.26 -9.10
N ASP A 67 -19.11 -27.72 -9.32
CA ASP A 67 -18.32 -27.87 -10.55
C ASP A 67 -16.83 -27.94 -10.20
N ARG A 68 -16.40 -29.14 -9.81
CA ARG A 68 -15.06 -29.37 -9.28
C ARG A 68 -14.00 -29.18 -10.37
N ASN A 69 -13.28 -28.07 -10.29
CA ASN A 69 -12.13 -27.75 -11.13
C ASN A 69 -10.90 -27.49 -10.26
N ASP A 70 -10.12 -28.54 -10.02
CA ASP A 70 -8.98 -28.51 -9.10
C ASP A 70 -7.89 -27.50 -9.54
N GLU A 71 -7.60 -27.39 -10.84
CA GLU A 71 -6.59 -26.43 -11.36
C GLU A 71 -7.00 -24.98 -11.07
N ARG A 72 -8.25 -24.63 -11.34
CA ARG A 72 -8.79 -23.29 -11.07
C ARG A 72 -8.82 -22.99 -9.58
N SER A 73 -9.21 -23.97 -8.77
CA SER A 73 -9.26 -23.84 -7.31
C SER A 73 -7.86 -23.63 -6.72
N ILE A 74 -6.86 -24.38 -7.20
CA ILE A 74 -5.45 -24.21 -6.78
C ILE A 74 -4.94 -22.82 -7.15
N ALA A 75 -5.17 -22.37 -8.40
CA ALA A 75 -4.76 -21.04 -8.84
C ALA A 75 -5.38 -19.93 -7.98
N THR A 76 -6.68 -20.04 -7.70
CA THR A 76 -7.42 -19.08 -6.87
C THR A 76 -6.89 -19.07 -5.43
N ILE A 77 -6.67 -20.24 -4.83
CA ILE A 77 -6.12 -20.34 -3.46
C ILE A 77 -4.71 -19.73 -3.41
N ARG A 78 -3.84 -20.02 -4.39
CA ARG A 78 -2.48 -19.45 -4.46
C ARG A 78 -2.52 -17.92 -4.51
N GLU A 79 -3.37 -17.36 -5.36
CA GLU A 79 -3.54 -15.90 -5.47
C GLU A 79 -3.99 -15.28 -4.15
N LEU A 80 -5.04 -15.85 -3.53
CA LEU A 80 -5.56 -15.37 -2.24
C LEU A 80 -4.50 -15.43 -1.14
N LEU A 81 -3.76 -16.53 -1.03
CA LEU A 81 -2.74 -16.70 0.01
C LEU A 81 -1.51 -15.80 -0.22
N ASN A 82 -1.11 -15.60 -1.47
CA ASN A 82 0.03 -14.73 -1.80
C ASN A 82 -0.28 -13.26 -1.44
N ASN A 83 -1.50 -12.81 -1.70
CA ASN A 83 -1.96 -11.46 -1.39
C ASN A 83 -2.42 -11.31 0.07
N ALA A 84 -2.65 -12.41 0.79
CA ALA A 84 -3.08 -12.36 2.18
C ALA A 84 -2.10 -11.58 3.07
N ASN A 85 -2.68 -10.73 3.91
CA ASN A 85 -1.93 -9.99 4.91
C ASN A 85 -1.32 -10.90 5.99
N LYS A 86 -0.44 -10.33 6.81
CA LYS A 86 0.25 -11.05 7.90
C LYS A 86 -0.75 -11.74 8.84
N ASP A 87 -1.76 -11.02 9.30
CA ASP A 87 -2.71 -11.50 10.31
C ASP A 87 -3.51 -12.73 9.83
N THR A 88 -3.92 -12.71 8.56
CA THR A 88 -4.59 -13.84 7.90
C THR A 88 -3.69 -15.07 7.84
N LEU A 89 -2.44 -14.90 7.41
CA LEU A 89 -1.47 -15.99 7.36
C LEU A 89 -1.19 -16.55 8.76
N PHE A 90 -1.02 -15.68 9.76
CA PHE A 90 -0.83 -16.09 11.16
C PHE A 90 -2.05 -16.84 11.71
N ARG A 91 -3.26 -16.37 11.39
CA ARG A 91 -4.52 -17.01 11.81
C ARG A 91 -4.65 -18.40 11.23
N LEU A 92 -4.29 -18.59 9.96
CA LEU A 92 -4.28 -19.90 9.32
C LEU A 92 -3.14 -20.79 9.86
N LEU A 93 -1.96 -20.22 10.11
CA LEU A 93 -0.79 -20.95 10.62
C LEU A 93 -1.07 -21.67 11.95
N LYS A 94 -1.99 -21.16 12.77
CA LYS A 94 -2.43 -21.82 14.01
C LYS A 94 -2.97 -23.24 13.80
N GLY A 95 -3.47 -23.57 12.61
CA GLY A 95 -3.88 -24.94 12.29
C GLY A 95 -2.72 -25.93 12.09
N PHE A 96 -1.47 -25.49 12.20
CA PHE A 96 -0.29 -26.36 12.28
C PHE A 96 0.22 -26.58 13.70
N ASP A 97 -0.27 -25.83 14.69
CA ASP A 97 0.20 -25.91 16.08
C ASP A 97 -0.72 -26.82 16.91
N PRO A 98 -0.36 -28.09 17.17
CA PRO A 98 -1.20 -29.00 17.95
C PRO A 98 -1.36 -28.58 19.42
N SER A 99 -0.53 -27.65 19.91
CA SER A 99 -0.60 -27.14 21.27
C SER A 99 -1.63 -26.03 21.44
N ASP A 100 -2.12 -25.45 20.33
CA ASP A 100 -3.13 -24.40 20.38
C ASP A 100 -4.49 -25.00 20.75
N VAL A 101 -5.20 -24.38 21.70
CA VAL A 101 -6.52 -24.83 22.16
C VAL A 101 -7.53 -24.87 21.01
N THR A 102 -7.33 -24.05 19.98
CA THR A 102 -8.19 -24.03 18.79
C THR A 102 -7.77 -25.01 17.70
N TYR A 103 -6.65 -25.75 17.83
CA TYR A 103 -6.12 -26.63 16.78
C TYR A 103 -7.14 -27.60 16.14
N PRO A 104 -7.93 -28.38 16.91
CA PRO A 104 -8.85 -29.36 16.33
C PRO A 104 -10.00 -28.73 15.54
N ASN A 105 -10.28 -27.45 15.79
CA ASN A 105 -11.32 -26.66 15.14
C ASN A 105 -10.72 -25.36 14.58
N SER A 106 -9.45 -25.43 14.14
CA SER A 106 -8.77 -24.24 13.64
C SER A 106 -9.40 -23.82 12.32
N MET A 107 -9.31 -22.54 12.00
CA MET A 107 -9.86 -22.03 10.73
C MET A 107 -9.24 -22.75 9.53
N LEU A 108 -7.94 -23.03 9.58
CA LEU A 108 -7.25 -23.81 8.56
C LEU A 108 -7.81 -25.23 8.46
N ASP A 109 -8.02 -25.93 9.58
CA ASP A 109 -8.59 -27.28 9.56
C ASP A 109 -10.03 -27.31 9.02
N PHE A 110 -10.85 -26.33 9.41
CA PHE A 110 -12.20 -26.17 8.87
C PHE A 110 -12.18 -25.97 7.35
N LEU A 111 -11.39 -25.02 6.85
CA LEU A 111 -11.31 -24.70 5.43
C LEU A 111 -10.68 -25.85 4.62
N ASP A 112 -9.60 -26.45 5.12
CA ASP A 112 -8.88 -27.56 4.46
C ASP A 112 -9.79 -28.79 4.31
N ARG A 113 -10.57 -29.15 5.35
CA ARG A 113 -11.56 -30.25 5.26
C ARG A 113 -12.69 -29.96 4.29
N ARG A 114 -13.12 -28.69 4.18
CA ARG A 114 -14.24 -28.28 3.31
C ARG A 114 -13.82 -28.16 1.86
N ILE A 115 -12.61 -27.67 1.60
CA ILE A 115 -12.02 -27.62 0.25
C ILE A 115 -11.70 -29.04 -0.21
N GLY A 116 -11.19 -29.88 0.69
CA GLY A 116 -10.77 -31.25 0.40
C GLY A 116 -9.42 -31.30 -0.31
N GLY A 117 -8.98 -32.52 -0.66
CA GLY A 117 -7.78 -32.71 -1.45
C GLY A 117 -8.01 -32.31 -2.91
N LEU A 118 -7.13 -31.47 -3.45
CA LEU A 118 -7.11 -30.99 -4.83
C LEU A 118 -6.01 -31.72 -5.62
N ARG A 119 -6.17 -31.86 -6.93
CA ARG A 119 -5.18 -32.47 -7.82
C ARG A 119 -4.38 -31.40 -8.57
N ASP A 120 -3.06 -31.37 -8.35
CA ASP A 120 -2.09 -30.54 -9.08
C ASP A 120 -1.28 -31.45 -10.01
N GLY A 121 -1.87 -31.80 -11.16
CA GLY A 121 -1.32 -32.79 -12.09
C GLY A 121 -1.22 -34.20 -11.49
N TYR A 122 0.01 -34.65 -11.22
CA TYR A 122 0.28 -35.94 -10.56
C TYR A 122 0.38 -35.85 -9.03
N ASN A 123 0.38 -34.63 -8.48
CA ASN A 123 0.49 -34.39 -7.05
C ASN A 123 -0.89 -34.09 -6.44
N SER A 124 -1.03 -34.39 -5.14
CA SER A 124 -2.17 -33.92 -4.36
C SER A 124 -1.79 -32.62 -3.64
N ALA A 125 -2.58 -31.56 -3.83
CA ALA A 125 -2.51 -30.32 -3.09
C ALA A 125 -3.64 -30.27 -2.05
N SER A 126 -3.37 -29.58 -0.94
CA SER A 126 -4.31 -29.26 0.13
C SER A 126 -4.15 -27.77 0.46
N LEU A 127 -5.10 -27.18 1.19
CA LEU A 127 -4.93 -25.81 1.65
C LEU A 127 -3.69 -25.69 2.53
N ARG A 128 -3.40 -26.72 3.34
CA ARG A 128 -2.17 -26.82 4.14
C ARG A 128 -0.91 -26.79 3.28
N SER A 129 -0.83 -27.59 2.21
CA SER A 129 0.37 -27.63 1.37
C SER A 129 0.58 -26.32 0.60
N LEU A 130 -0.50 -25.70 0.10
CA LEU A 130 -0.44 -24.41 -0.59
C LEU A 130 -0.04 -23.27 0.36
N LEU A 131 -0.53 -23.28 1.60
CA LEU A 131 -0.12 -22.32 2.62
C LEU A 131 1.37 -22.48 2.97
N VAL A 132 1.87 -23.70 3.10
CA VAL A 132 3.31 -23.95 3.30
C VAL A 132 4.14 -23.46 2.10
N GLU A 133 3.66 -23.68 0.87
CA GLU A 133 4.31 -23.18 -0.35
C GLU A 133 4.40 -21.65 -0.35
N THR A 134 3.29 -20.96 -0.09
CA THR A 134 3.25 -19.49 0.03
C THR A 134 4.18 -18.99 1.13
N LEU A 135 4.19 -19.62 2.31
CA LEU A 135 5.06 -19.22 3.41
C LEU A 135 6.54 -19.40 3.07
N LYS A 136 6.90 -20.49 2.39
CA LYS A 136 8.28 -20.69 1.89
C LYS A 136 8.68 -19.58 0.93
N GLY A 137 7.81 -19.22 -0.02
CA GLY A 137 8.03 -18.12 -0.96
C GLY A 137 8.22 -16.76 -0.26
N LYS A 138 7.38 -16.45 0.73
CA LYS A 138 7.53 -15.21 1.51
C LYS A 138 8.81 -15.20 2.35
N VAL A 139 9.25 -16.34 2.89
CA VAL A 139 10.51 -16.45 3.63
C VAL A 139 11.71 -16.24 2.71
N THR A 140 11.73 -16.83 1.51
CA THR A 140 12.82 -16.61 0.54
C THR A 140 12.87 -15.16 0.08
N GLU A 141 11.73 -14.53 -0.18
CA GLU A 141 11.67 -13.11 -0.55
C GLU A 141 12.20 -12.20 0.56
N VAL A 142 11.89 -12.50 1.83
CA VAL A 142 12.43 -11.75 2.97
C VAL A 142 13.95 -11.93 3.09
N GLU A 143 14.48 -13.12 2.83
CA GLU A 143 15.91 -13.38 2.85
C GLU A 143 16.65 -12.62 1.73
N GLU A 144 16.10 -12.64 0.52
CA GLU A 144 16.62 -11.85 -0.61
C GLU A 144 16.60 -10.34 -0.30
N LYS A 145 15.50 -9.83 0.29
CA LYS A 145 15.41 -8.44 0.74
C LYS A 145 16.42 -8.11 1.82
N ARG A 146 16.69 -9.02 2.76
CA ARG A 146 17.72 -8.84 3.79
C ARG A 146 19.12 -8.72 3.18
N GLN A 147 19.46 -9.61 2.26
CA GLN A 147 20.76 -9.58 1.56
C GLN A 147 20.93 -8.26 0.78
N LEU A 148 19.88 -7.79 0.11
CA LEU A 148 19.91 -6.51 -0.59
C LEU A 148 20.11 -5.33 0.37
N ILE A 149 19.43 -5.32 1.52
CA ILE A 149 19.61 -4.29 2.56
C ILE A 149 21.05 -4.30 3.10
N GLU A 150 21.63 -5.49 3.31
CA GLU A 150 23.01 -5.63 3.78
C GLU A 150 24.02 -5.07 2.79
N LEU A 151 23.85 -5.35 1.49
CA LEU A 151 24.69 -4.77 0.42
C LEU A 151 24.56 -3.24 0.38
N LEU A 152 23.34 -2.71 0.44
CA LEU A 152 23.06 -1.27 0.48
C LEU A 152 23.72 -0.58 1.69
N ASN A 153 23.69 -1.21 2.85
CA ASN A 153 24.33 -0.67 4.05
C ASN A 153 25.85 -0.66 3.90
N LYS A 154 26.44 -1.70 3.32
CA LYS A 154 27.89 -1.76 3.05
C LYS A 154 28.34 -0.69 2.06
N ASP A 155 27.58 -0.47 0.98
CA ASP A 155 27.89 0.58 0.00
C ASP A 155 27.77 1.97 0.63
N LYS A 156 26.79 2.17 1.51
CA LYS A 156 26.63 3.41 2.28
C LYS A 156 27.80 3.65 3.24
N GLU A 157 28.28 2.62 3.94
CA GLU A 157 29.45 2.71 4.82
C GLU A 157 30.71 3.08 4.03
N ASN A 158 30.96 2.43 2.90
CA ASN A 158 32.08 2.78 2.01
C ASN A 158 31.98 4.22 1.48
N ALA A 159 30.78 4.69 1.15
CA ALA A 159 30.57 6.06 0.70
C ALA A 159 30.84 7.07 1.84
N LEU A 160 30.47 6.76 3.08
CA LEU A 160 30.75 7.60 4.24
C LEU A 160 32.24 7.69 4.53
N GLU A 161 32.97 6.58 4.45
CA GLU A 161 34.43 6.55 4.62
C GLU A 161 35.12 7.43 3.56
N ASN A 162 34.75 7.26 2.28
CA ASN A 162 35.27 8.11 1.20
C ASN A 162 34.97 9.61 1.38
N ILE A 163 33.81 9.96 1.94
CA ILE A 163 33.46 11.36 2.23
C ILE A 163 34.35 11.89 3.36
N GLN A 164 34.57 11.10 4.41
CA GLN A 164 35.45 11.49 5.53
C GLN A 164 36.88 11.72 5.07
N ASP A 165 37.41 10.85 4.21
CA ASP A 165 38.74 11.01 3.63
C ASP A 165 38.83 12.30 2.79
N LYS A 166 37.84 12.55 1.92
CA LYS A 166 37.78 13.80 1.12
C LYS A 166 37.62 15.05 1.98
N GLU A 167 36.89 14.98 3.09
CA GLU A 167 36.77 16.07 4.05
C GLU A 167 38.11 16.37 4.72
N ALA A 168 38.88 15.34 5.09
CA ALA A 168 40.22 15.50 5.65
C ALA A 168 41.18 16.12 4.63
N GLU A 169 41.17 15.67 3.38
CA GLU A 169 41.96 16.26 2.29
C GLU A 169 41.59 17.74 2.05
N LEU A 170 40.30 18.07 2.02
CA LEU A 170 39.83 19.46 1.88
C LEU A 170 40.32 20.35 3.02
N LEU A 171 40.41 19.82 4.23
CA LEU A 171 40.88 20.55 5.40
C LEU A 171 42.37 20.89 5.28
N LEU A 172 43.18 19.94 4.81
CA LEU A 172 44.60 20.17 4.51
C LEU A 172 44.78 21.22 3.41
N VAL A 173 44.06 21.08 2.29
CA VAL A 173 44.12 22.05 1.18
C VAL A 173 43.70 23.45 1.64
N ASN A 174 42.70 23.54 2.52
CA ASN A 174 42.26 24.83 3.06
C ASN A 174 43.32 25.49 3.97
N ASP A 175 44.06 24.69 4.74
CA ASP A 175 45.15 25.21 5.56
C ASP A 175 46.36 25.63 4.72
N GLU A 176 46.69 24.88 3.65
CA GLU A 176 47.67 25.30 2.65
C GLU A 176 47.27 26.61 1.95
N LEU A 177 45.99 26.77 1.59
CA LEU A 177 45.47 28.00 0.99
C LEU A 177 45.63 29.20 1.93
N LYS A 178 45.36 29.04 3.24
CA LYS A 178 45.59 30.10 4.22
C LYS A 178 47.07 30.46 4.33
N HIS A 179 47.95 29.45 4.30
CA HIS A 179 49.39 29.69 4.33
C HIS A 179 49.84 30.50 3.11
N LEU A 180 49.44 30.08 1.91
CA LEU A 180 49.73 30.78 0.66
C LEU A 180 49.15 32.20 0.62
N GLU A 181 47.94 32.41 1.17
CA GLU A 181 47.34 33.73 1.25
C GLU A 181 48.13 34.67 2.18
N ASN A 182 48.64 34.15 3.30
CA ASN A 182 49.53 34.89 4.20
C ASN A 182 50.89 35.21 3.54
N GLU A 183 51.49 34.26 2.81
CA GLU A 183 52.72 34.50 2.07
C GLU A 183 52.54 35.54 0.98
N LYS A 184 51.41 35.49 0.26
CA LYS A 184 51.06 36.49 -0.74
C LYS A 184 51.00 37.89 -0.13
N ILE A 185 50.33 38.06 1.01
CA ILE A 185 50.26 39.33 1.73
C ILE A 185 51.67 39.83 2.09
N LYS A 186 52.55 38.92 2.53
CA LYS A 186 53.94 39.26 2.86
C LYS A 186 54.73 39.73 1.65
N ILE A 187 54.59 39.05 0.50
CA ILE A 187 55.25 39.44 -0.76
C ILE A 187 54.71 40.77 -1.27
N GLU A 188 53.40 41.00 -1.21
CA GLU A 188 52.78 42.28 -1.60
C GLU A 188 53.34 43.44 -0.76
N SER A 189 53.46 43.25 0.56
CA SER A 189 54.11 44.23 1.46
C SER A 189 55.56 44.51 1.08
N GLN A 190 56.35 43.48 0.77
CA GLN A 190 57.75 43.66 0.37
C GLN A 190 57.90 44.37 -0.98
N LEU A 191 56.99 44.10 -1.92
CA LEU A 191 56.94 44.78 -3.21
C LEU A 191 56.60 46.27 -3.06
N GLU A 192 55.65 46.60 -2.18
CA GLU A 192 55.27 47.98 -1.89
C GLU A 192 56.44 48.76 -1.26
N GLU A 193 57.14 48.15 -0.29
CA GLU A 193 58.34 48.74 0.34
C GLU A 193 59.47 48.96 -0.68
N LYS A 194 59.77 47.97 -1.52
CA LYS A 194 60.78 48.12 -2.58
C LYS A 194 60.36 49.12 -3.66
N GLY A 195 59.06 49.24 -3.94
CA GLY A 195 58.52 50.26 -4.84
C GLY A 195 58.83 51.67 -4.35
N LEU A 196 58.58 51.93 -3.06
CA LEU A 196 58.90 53.21 -2.42
C LEU A 196 60.42 53.48 -2.40
N GLU A 197 61.24 52.46 -2.15
CA GLU A 197 62.70 52.59 -2.17
C GLU A 197 63.24 52.90 -3.58
N ALA A 198 62.68 52.27 -4.61
CA ALA A 198 63.03 52.55 -6.01
C ALA A 198 62.61 53.97 -6.41
N GLU A 199 61.45 54.44 -5.96
CA GLU A 199 60.98 55.81 -6.22
C GLU A 199 61.88 56.85 -5.54
N SER A 200 62.31 56.59 -4.30
CA SER A 200 63.31 57.38 -3.58
C SER A 200 64.66 57.45 -4.32
N LYS A 201 65.17 56.31 -4.79
CA LYS A 201 66.43 56.26 -5.55
C LYS A 201 66.30 56.95 -6.91
N GLY A 202 65.15 56.81 -7.58
CA GLY A 202 64.86 57.49 -8.84
C GLY A 202 64.85 59.02 -8.72
N GLN A 203 64.39 59.57 -7.59
CA GLN A 203 64.48 61.00 -7.31
C GLN A 203 65.94 61.47 -7.12
N LYS A 204 66.73 60.73 -6.34
CA LYS A 204 68.16 61.03 -6.14
C LYS A 204 68.98 60.95 -7.44
N LEU A 205 68.63 60.04 -8.33
CA LEU A 205 69.31 59.90 -9.63
C LEU A 205 69.03 61.11 -10.54
N LYS A 206 67.80 61.64 -10.52
CA LYS A 206 67.46 62.88 -11.23
C LYS A 206 68.20 64.10 -10.67
N GLU A 207 68.41 64.16 -9.36
CA GLU A 207 69.23 65.21 -8.72
C GLU A 207 70.71 65.09 -9.14
N ALA A 208 71.27 63.89 -9.12
CA ALA A 208 72.65 63.64 -9.56
C ALA A 208 72.87 63.89 -11.06
N GLU A 209 71.90 63.54 -11.92
CA GLU A 209 71.94 63.86 -13.35
C GLU A 209 71.93 65.37 -13.62
N ALA A 210 71.19 66.15 -12.82
CA ALA A 210 71.20 67.60 -12.91
C ALA A 210 72.56 68.20 -12.50
N GLU A 211 73.23 67.66 -11.47
CA GLU A 211 74.59 68.07 -11.07
C GLU A 211 75.67 67.67 -12.09
N LEU A 212 75.48 66.54 -12.80
CA LEU A 212 76.43 66.07 -13.81
C LEU A 212 76.37 66.91 -15.10
N VAL A 213 75.20 67.42 -15.47
CA VAL A 213 75.04 68.40 -16.56
C VAL A 213 75.78 69.71 -16.22
N ASP A 214 75.66 70.19 -14.98
CA ASP A 214 76.29 71.45 -14.53
C ASP A 214 77.83 71.37 -14.41
N THR A 215 78.38 70.16 -14.22
CA THR A 215 79.83 69.90 -14.20
C THR A 215 80.42 69.65 -15.60
N LYS A 216 79.63 69.10 -16.53
CA LYS A 216 80.02 68.96 -17.95
C LYS A 216 80.17 70.32 -18.64
N ASP A 217 79.33 71.28 -18.29
CA ASP A 217 79.40 72.65 -18.82
C ASP A 217 80.61 73.43 -18.26
N LYS A 218 81.07 73.09 -17.05
CA LYS A 218 82.30 73.67 -16.46
C LYS A 218 83.58 73.11 -17.12
N LEU A 219 83.60 71.83 -17.47
CA LEU A 219 84.78 71.19 -18.09
C LEU A 219 85.01 71.60 -19.57
N ALA A 220 84.02 72.17 -20.23
CA ALA A 220 84.11 72.62 -21.63
C ALA A 220 84.83 73.96 -21.83
N SER A 221 85.17 74.68 -20.75
CA SER A 221 85.73 76.04 -20.82
C SER A 221 87.24 76.15 -20.55
N GLU A 222 87.95 75.04 -20.29
CA GLU A 222 89.30 75.10 -19.71
C GLU A 222 90.36 74.22 -20.40
N LYS A 223 90.34 74.08 -21.74
CA LYS A 223 91.35 73.25 -22.43
C LYS A 223 91.79 73.66 -23.84
N ILE A 224 92.06 74.96 -24.08
CA ILE A 224 92.88 75.39 -25.24
C ILE A 224 93.80 76.56 -24.82
N ARG A 225 95.03 76.26 -24.39
CA ARG A 225 96.22 77.15 -24.46
C ARG A 225 97.49 76.44 -23.93
N ALA A 226 98.35 75.94 -24.83
CA ALA A 226 99.81 75.92 -24.65
C ALA A 226 100.55 75.49 -25.94
N ASN A 227 101.42 76.38 -26.43
CA ASN A 227 102.34 76.36 -27.59
C ASN A 227 103.51 75.35 -27.42
N LEU A 228 104.03 74.66 -28.45
CA LEU A 228 104.86 75.03 -29.64
C LEU A 228 106.34 75.43 -29.37
N ASN A 229 107.25 74.57 -29.89
CA ASN A 229 108.61 74.79 -30.46
C ASN A 229 109.77 75.22 -29.52
N GLY A 230 111.04 74.83 -29.67
CA GLY A 230 111.79 74.04 -30.66
C GLY A 230 113.23 74.61 -30.85
N TYR A 231 114.26 73.73 -30.84
CA TYR A 231 115.66 73.88 -31.35
C TYR A 231 116.60 74.96 -30.72
N GLY A 232 117.92 74.81 -30.50
CA GLY A 232 118.93 73.76 -30.70
C GLY A 232 120.37 74.35 -30.63
N MET A 233 121.37 73.55 -30.22
CA MET A 233 122.83 73.68 -30.46
C MET A 233 123.70 74.70 -29.69
N ILE A 234 124.10 74.34 -28.45
CA ILE A 234 125.50 74.47 -27.96
C ILE A 234 126.01 73.07 -27.55
N GLU A 235 125.58 72.05 -28.31
CA GLU A 235 125.29 70.77 -27.69
C GLU A 235 126.36 69.69 -27.83
N LEU A 236 127.40 69.74 -28.68
CA LEU A 236 128.29 68.57 -28.86
C LEU A 236 129.23 68.18 -27.69
N LYS A 237 129.36 69.01 -26.64
CA LYS A 237 130.16 68.70 -25.44
C LYS A 237 129.33 68.60 -24.17
N ALA A 238 128.18 69.28 -24.14
CA ALA A 238 127.10 68.98 -23.24
C ALA A 238 126.34 67.71 -23.66
N GLU A 239 126.42 67.25 -24.92
CA GLU A 239 125.78 66.05 -25.48
C GLU A 239 126.41 64.78 -24.97
N LEU A 240 127.63 64.76 -24.43
CA LEU A 240 128.21 63.54 -23.85
C LEU A 240 127.83 63.38 -22.36
N GLU A 241 127.64 64.50 -21.65
CA GLU A 241 127.08 64.55 -20.30
C GLU A 241 125.54 64.49 -20.31
N LYS A 242 124.90 65.04 -21.34
CA LYS A 242 123.49 64.82 -21.69
C LYS A 242 123.28 63.42 -22.20
N VAL A 243 124.10 62.82 -23.06
CA VAL A 243 123.91 61.41 -23.47
C VAL A 243 124.05 60.48 -22.26
N ASN A 244 124.89 60.78 -21.27
CA ASN A 244 124.90 60.01 -20.01
C ASN A 244 123.67 60.29 -19.12
N LYS A 245 123.21 61.54 -18.99
CA LYS A 245 121.96 61.86 -18.28
C LYS A 245 120.71 61.36 -19.02
N GLU A 246 120.72 61.38 -20.33
CA GLU A 246 119.71 60.87 -21.25
C GLU A 246 119.77 59.36 -21.25
N HIS A 247 120.93 58.71 -21.11
CA HIS A 247 121.03 57.26 -20.89
C HIS A 247 120.53 56.89 -19.49
N ASP A 248 120.79 57.68 -18.45
CA ASP A 248 120.19 57.51 -17.12
C ASP A 248 118.68 57.78 -17.15
N ASP A 249 118.23 58.78 -17.91
CA ASP A 249 116.82 59.12 -18.08
C ASP A 249 116.12 58.10 -18.98
N PHE A 250 116.80 57.52 -19.98
CA PHE A 250 116.35 56.38 -20.80
C PHE A 250 116.34 55.10 -19.98
N ALA A 251 117.30 54.88 -19.08
CA ALA A 251 117.28 53.75 -18.16
C ALA A 251 116.13 53.87 -17.16
N LYS A 252 115.87 55.08 -16.64
CA LYS A 252 114.67 55.35 -15.83
C LYS A 252 113.39 55.24 -16.65
N LEU A 253 113.38 55.69 -17.91
CA LEU A 253 112.23 55.56 -18.80
C LEU A 253 111.97 54.11 -19.16
N ALA A 254 113.02 53.32 -19.39
CA ALA A 254 112.93 51.89 -19.67
C ALA A 254 112.45 51.12 -18.44
N ALA A 255 112.97 51.45 -17.25
CA ALA A 255 112.49 50.88 -15.99
C ALA A 255 111.03 51.26 -15.71
N ALA A 256 110.65 52.53 -15.93
CA ALA A 256 109.27 52.98 -15.79
C ALA A 256 108.33 52.35 -16.82
N ALA A 257 108.77 52.24 -18.08
CA ALA A 257 108.00 51.56 -19.13
C ALA A 257 107.86 50.07 -18.84
N GLN A 258 108.88 49.43 -18.27
CA GLN A 258 108.84 48.02 -17.87
C GLN A 258 107.93 47.81 -16.66
N GLU A 259 107.96 48.72 -15.68
CA GLU A 259 107.04 48.73 -14.54
C GLU A 259 105.58 48.98 -14.98
N ASP A 260 105.35 49.89 -15.91
CA ASP A 260 104.02 50.13 -16.50
C ASP A 260 103.53 48.91 -17.29
N TYR A 261 104.41 48.26 -18.04
CA TYR A 261 104.09 47.02 -18.76
C TYR A 261 103.76 45.86 -17.81
N GLU A 262 104.51 45.70 -16.72
CA GLU A 262 104.24 44.70 -15.68
C GLU A 262 102.91 44.98 -14.96
N LYS A 263 102.58 46.24 -14.69
CA LYS A 263 101.28 46.63 -14.13
C LYS A 263 100.14 46.34 -15.10
N GLU A 264 100.31 46.64 -16.39
CA GLU A 264 99.30 46.39 -17.41
C GLU A 264 99.06 44.89 -17.60
N LEU A 265 100.13 44.09 -17.60
CA LEU A 265 100.05 42.62 -17.65
C LEU A 265 99.31 42.04 -16.43
N ALA A 266 99.65 42.50 -15.23
CA ALA A 266 98.98 42.08 -13.99
C ALA A 266 97.49 42.46 -13.98
N LEU A 267 97.16 43.63 -14.52
CA LEU A 267 95.79 44.12 -14.62
C LEU A 267 94.98 43.31 -15.64
N ASP A 268 95.59 42.88 -16.74
CA ASP A 268 94.96 42.00 -17.73
C ASP A 268 94.80 40.56 -17.23
N GLU A 269 95.78 40.01 -16.50
CA GLU A 269 95.63 38.72 -15.81
C GLU A 269 94.49 38.76 -14.78
N GLN A 270 94.35 39.87 -14.06
CA GLN A 270 93.24 40.05 -13.12
C GLN A 270 91.89 40.14 -13.82
N LYS A 271 91.77 40.89 -14.93
CA LYS A 271 90.54 40.92 -15.75
C LYS A 271 90.18 39.55 -16.30
N LEU A 272 91.18 38.77 -16.74
CA LEU A 272 90.97 37.42 -17.25
C LEU A 272 90.38 36.52 -16.16
N LYS A 273 90.94 36.59 -14.95
CA LYS A 273 90.44 35.84 -13.79
C LYS A 273 89.02 36.25 -13.40
N ASP A 274 88.73 37.56 -13.37
CA ASP A 274 87.38 38.07 -13.10
C ASP A 274 86.36 37.62 -14.16
N GLN A 275 86.79 37.51 -15.43
CA GLN A 275 85.97 36.96 -16.53
C GLN A 275 85.73 35.46 -16.36
N GLU A 276 86.74 34.69 -15.99
CA GLU A 276 86.60 33.25 -15.74
C GLU A 276 85.64 32.97 -14.58
N ASP A 277 85.73 33.73 -13.49
CA ASP A 277 84.85 33.57 -12.34
C ASP A 277 83.41 33.98 -12.67
N LYS A 278 83.21 35.06 -13.45
CA LYS A 278 81.88 35.42 -13.99
C LYS A 278 81.30 34.34 -14.90
N ASN A 279 82.12 33.72 -15.75
CA ASN A 279 81.66 32.63 -16.63
C ASN A 279 81.27 31.37 -15.85
N LYS A 280 82.00 31.04 -14.77
CA LYS A 280 81.61 29.96 -13.86
C LYS A 280 80.28 30.26 -13.17
N GLU A 281 80.10 31.48 -12.68
CA GLU A 281 78.86 31.91 -12.04
C GLU A 281 77.68 31.89 -13.02
N LEU A 282 77.85 32.41 -14.23
CA LEU A 282 76.84 32.36 -15.29
C LEU A 282 76.47 30.93 -15.68
N SER A 283 77.46 30.04 -15.79
CA SER A 283 77.22 28.63 -16.09
C SER A 283 76.43 27.93 -14.99
N ALA A 284 76.75 28.22 -13.71
CA ALA A 284 76.00 27.69 -12.57
C ALA A 284 74.55 28.20 -12.56
N ASN A 285 74.36 29.51 -12.77
CA ASN A 285 73.04 30.13 -12.81
C ASN A 285 72.19 29.60 -13.98
N LEU A 286 72.79 29.40 -15.16
CA LEU A 286 72.11 28.82 -16.32
C LEU A 286 71.59 27.41 -15.99
N LYS A 287 72.45 26.57 -15.40
CA LYS A 287 72.07 25.20 -15.01
C LYS A 287 70.91 25.19 -14.01
N THR A 288 70.95 26.05 -12.99
CA THR A 288 69.83 26.17 -12.03
C THR A 288 68.54 26.68 -12.68
N ALA A 289 68.64 27.59 -13.65
CA ALA A 289 67.47 28.09 -14.38
C ALA A 289 66.85 27.01 -15.28
N GLU A 290 67.67 26.19 -15.93
CA GLU A 290 67.23 25.03 -16.72
C GLU A 290 66.53 23.98 -15.85
N GLU A 291 67.12 23.64 -14.70
CA GLU A 291 66.51 22.73 -13.72
C GLU A 291 65.14 23.25 -13.23
N PHE A 292 65.07 24.54 -12.89
CA PHE A 292 63.81 25.17 -12.47
C PHE A 292 62.76 25.19 -13.58
N TYR A 293 63.17 25.42 -14.83
CA TYR A 293 62.28 25.42 -15.99
C TYR A 293 61.67 24.03 -16.21
N HIS A 294 62.49 22.98 -16.18
CA HIS A 294 62.01 21.61 -16.34
C HIS A 294 61.10 21.17 -15.19
N GLU A 295 61.43 21.52 -13.95
CA GLU A 295 60.58 21.25 -12.79
C GLU A 295 59.22 21.95 -12.90
N SER A 296 59.22 23.23 -13.31
CA SER A 296 57.99 24.00 -13.52
C SER A 296 57.13 23.41 -14.64
N GLN A 297 57.75 22.95 -15.72
CA GLN A 297 57.04 22.32 -16.85
C GLN A 297 56.41 20.97 -16.43
N ALA A 298 57.09 20.19 -15.61
CA ALA A 298 56.56 18.94 -15.06
C ALA A 298 55.35 19.19 -14.16
N LYS A 299 55.43 20.15 -13.23
CA LYS A 299 54.31 20.56 -12.36
C LYS A 299 53.11 21.06 -13.16
N LEU A 300 53.34 21.77 -14.26
CA LEU A 300 52.27 22.26 -15.12
C LEU A 300 51.54 21.11 -15.83
N ALA A 301 52.28 20.12 -16.35
CA ALA A 301 51.68 18.94 -16.97
C ALA A 301 50.89 18.09 -15.96
N GLU A 302 51.35 18.00 -14.72
CA GLU A 302 50.64 17.31 -13.64
C GLU A 302 49.36 18.04 -13.22
N ALA A 303 49.41 19.37 -13.12
CA ALA A 303 48.24 20.20 -12.87
C ALA A 303 47.18 20.10 -14.00
N GLU A 304 47.60 20.01 -15.27
CA GLU A 304 46.68 19.78 -16.39
C GLU A 304 46.01 18.40 -16.33
N LYS A 305 46.75 17.36 -15.94
CA LYS A 305 46.17 16.02 -15.69
C LYS A 305 45.16 16.05 -14.55
N ALA A 306 45.51 16.67 -13.41
CA ALA A 306 44.59 16.80 -12.28
C ALA A 306 43.32 17.58 -12.67
N LYS A 307 43.46 18.67 -13.44
CA LYS A 307 42.32 19.45 -13.94
C LYS A 307 41.39 18.60 -14.82
N THR A 308 41.94 17.81 -15.73
CA THR A 308 41.11 16.95 -16.61
C THR A 308 40.38 15.86 -15.82
N GLN A 309 41.02 15.27 -14.81
CA GLN A 309 40.36 14.32 -13.91
C GLN A 309 39.21 14.97 -13.12
N LEU A 310 39.47 16.13 -12.50
CA LEU A 310 38.44 16.87 -11.77
C LEU A 310 37.25 17.27 -12.64
N MET A 311 37.50 17.65 -13.91
CA MET A 311 36.40 17.94 -14.85
C MET A 311 35.56 16.70 -15.15
N SER A 312 36.18 15.52 -15.31
CA SER A 312 35.44 14.27 -15.52
C SER A 312 34.65 13.85 -14.29
N GLU A 313 35.21 14.00 -13.08
CA GLU A 313 34.49 13.72 -11.84
C GLU A 313 33.29 14.66 -11.65
N LEU A 314 33.45 15.93 -11.99
CA LEU A 314 32.38 16.93 -11.90
C LEU A 314 31.23 16.61 -12.87
N GLU A 315 31.52 16.16 -14.09
CA GLU A 315 30.51 15.73 -15.05
C GLU A 315 29.74 14.49 -14.55
N ASN A 316 30.44 13.53 -13.96
CA ASN A 316 29.80 12.34 -13.38
C ASN A 316 28.92 12.67 -12.17
N ALA A 317 29.39 13.57 -11.30
CA ALA A 317 28.61 14.05 -10.16
C ALA A 317 27.33 14.79 -10.60
N GLN A 318 27.40 15.58 -11.67
CA GLN A 318 26.23 16.25 -12.25
C GLN A 318 25.19 15.25 -12.78
N LYS A 319 25.62 14.21 -13.51
CA LYS A 319 24.71 13.15 -13.99
C LYS A 319 24.05 12.38 -12.85
N ALA A 320 24.81 12.09 -11.79
CA ALA A 320 24.26 11.44 -10.60
C ALA A 320 23.23 12.32 -9.89
N LEU A 321 23.47 13.63 -9.80
CA LEU A 321 22.53 14.59 -9.21
C LEU A 321 21.22 14.65 -10.02
N GLU A 322 21.29 14.75 -11.34
CA GLU A 322 20.12 14.81 -12.22
C GLU A 322 19.26 13.53 -12.13
N THR A 323 19.92 12.38 -11.97
CA THR A 323 19.26 11.08 -11.73
C THR A 323 18.55 11.06 -10.36
N ALA A 324 19.20 11.60 -9.32
CA ALA A 324 18.63 11.67 -7.98
C ALA A 324 17.43 12.64 -7.91
N GLU A 325 17.50 13.79 -8.59
CA GLU A 325 16.41 14.76 -8.70
C GLU A 325 15.19 14.15 -9.40
N SER A 326 15.42 13.41 -10.50
CA SER A 326 14.36 12.70 -11.21
C SER A 326 13.66 11.66 -10.31
N SER A 327 14.46 10.89 -9.57
CA SER A 327 13.95 9.89 -8.62
C SER A 327 13.14 10.52 -7.48
N MET A 328 13.59 11.66 -6.94
CA MET A 328 12.84 12.40 -5.91
C MET A 328 11.49 12.88 -6.42
N SER A 329 11.41 13.36 -7.66
CA SER A 329 10.15 13.78 -8.26
C SER A 329 9.15 12.62 -8.34
N GLU A 330 9.59 11.46 -8.83
CA GLU A 330 8.74 10.26 -8.90
C GLU A 330 8.26 9.79 -7.51
N TYR A 331 9.14 9.82 -6.50
CA TYR A 331 8.74 9.45 -5.15
C TYR A 331 7.76 10.46 -4.54
N SER A 332 7.92 11.75 -4.84
CA SER A 332 6.98 12.79 -4.40
C SER A 332 5.58 12.53 -4.96
N GLU A 333 5.46 12.22 -6.25
CA GLU A 333 4.18 11.89 -6.87
C GLU A 333 3.55 10.63 -6.26
N LYS A 334 4.33 9.56 -6.05
CA LYS A 334 3.84 8.33 -5.39
C LYS A 334 3.35 8.58 -3.95
N VAL A 335 3.99 9.50 -3.23
CA VAL A 335 3.55 9.86 -1.87
C VAL A 335 2.22 10.61 -1.92
N GLU A 336 2.00 11.47 -2.91
CA GLU A 336 0.71 12.15 -3.08
C GLU A 336 -0.41 11.17 -3.46
N THR A 337 -0.14 10.21 -4.36
CA THR A 337 -1.15 9.19 -4.72
C THR A 337 -1.51 8.31 -3.54
N LEU A 338 -0.51 7.81 -2.79
CA LEU A 338 -0.76 6.98 -1.61
C LEU A 338 -1.51 7.73 -0.51
N LYS A 339 -1.29 9.04 -0.35
CA LYS A 339 -2.07 9.87 0.56
C LYS A 339 -3.53 9.96 0.13
N ALA A 340 -3.80 10.15 -1.16
CA ALA A 340 -5.15 10.20 -1.68
C ALA A 340 -5.89 8.85 -1.49
N GLU A 341 -5.23 7.73 -1.78
CA GLU A 341 -5.76 6.38 -1.56
C GLU A 341 -6.03 6.09 -0.07
N LEU A 342 -5.15 6.53 0.83
CA LEU A 342 -5.34 6.38 2.26
C LEU A 342 -6.59 7.13 2.76
N GLU A 343 -6.81 8.37 2.30
CA GLU A 343 -7.99 9.14 2.69
C GLU A 343 -9.28 8.53 2.10
N ALA A 344 -9.24 8.05 0.84
CA ALA A 344 -10.36 7.32 0.26
C ALA A 344 -10.71 6.05 1.07
N SER A 345 -9.71 5.26 1.44
CA SER A 345 -9.91 4.04 2.24
C SER A 345 -10.46 4.34 3.65
N LYS A 346 -10.04 5.44 4.29
CA LYS A 346 -10.63 5.88 5.56
C LYS A 346 -12.10 6.23 5.42
N THR A 347 -12.48 6.98 4.37
CA THR A 347 -13.88 7.33 4.14
C THR A 347 -14.74 6.09 3.89
N GLU A 348 -14.24 5.12 3.13
CA GLU A 348 -14.96 3.86 2.89
C GLU A 348 -15.10 3.03 4.19
N ALA A 349 -14.08 3.01 5.04
CA ALA A 349 -14.14 2.33 6.33
C ALA A 349 -15.19 2.95 7.28
N GLU A 350 -15.32 4.28 7.29
CA GLU A 350 -16.35 4.98 8.07
C GLU A 350 -17.76 4.66 7.55
N ASP A 351 -17.96 4.67 6.23
CA ASP A 351 -19.24 4.32 5.60
C ASP A 351 -19.65 2.86 5.89
N LEU A 352 -18.70 1.92 5.79
CA LEU A 352 -18.95 0.52 6.10
C LEU A 352 -19.28 0.30 7.58
N LYS A 353 -18.65 1.06 8.47
CA LYS A 353 -18.96 1.02 9.89
C LYS A 353 -20.38 1.52 10.17
N ALA A 354 -20.79 2.62 9.55
CA ALA A 354 -22.16 3.13 9.67
C ALA A 354 -23.20 2.10 9.17
N LYS A 355 -22.95 1.47 8.02
CA LYS A 355 -23.81 0.39 7.50
C LYS A 355 -23.87 -0.83 8.43
N ALA A 356 -22.76 -1.21 9.06
CA ALA A 356 -22.75 -2.31 10.02
C ALA A 356 -23.61 -2.00 11.25
N GLU A 357 -23.53 -0.78 11.79
CA GLU A 357 -24.36 -0.33 12.91
C GLU A 357 -25.86 -0.29 12.55
N GLU A 358 -26.20 0.05 11.30
CA GLU A 358 -27.58 0.00 10.79
C GLU A 358 -28.11 -1.44 10.70
N VAL A 359 -27.33 -2.35 10.11
CA VAL A 359 -27.69 -3.77 10.00
C VAL A 359 -27.86 -4.41 11.39
N ASP A 360 -27.02 -4.07 12.36
CA ASP A 360 -27.16 -4.57 13.74
C ASP A 360 -28.48 -4.12 14.39
N LYS A 361 -28.93 -2.89 14.12
CA LYS A 361 -30.25 -2.39 14.58
C LYS A 361 -31.40 -3.14 13.91
N GLU A 362 -31.34 -3.35 12.60
CA GLU A 362 -32.36 -4.11 11.87
C GLU A 362 -32.46 -5.55 12.36
N LEU A 363 -31.32 -6.18 12.64
CA LEU A 363 -31.26 -7.54 13.17
C LEU A 363 -31.84 -7.63 14.58
N ALA A 364 -31.57 -6.65 15.44
CA ALA A 364 -32.18 -6.57 16.77
C ALA A 364 -33.71 -6.45 16.69
N SER A 365 -34.22 -5.53 15.85
CA SER A 365 -35.65 -5.35 15.60
C SER A 365 -36.31 -6.64 15.07
N THR A 366 -35.65 -7.32 14.13
CA THR A 366 -36.15 -8.58 13.55
C THR A 366 -36.24 -9.69 14.60
N LYS A 367 -35.27 -9.77 15.53
CA LYS A 367 -35.31 -10.74 16.64
C LYS A 367 -36.46 -10.48 17.60
N GLU A 368 -36.73 -9.22 17.93
CA GLU A 368 -37.86 -8.84 18.78
C GLU A 368 -39.21 -9.19 18.10
N ALA A 369 -39.34 -8.87 16.81
CA ALA A 369 -40.52 -9.24 16.02
C ALA A 369 -40.75 -10.75 15.99
N LYS A 370 -39.68 -11.53 15.79
CA LYS A 370 -39.74 -13.00 15.83
C LYS A 370 -40.22 -13.52 17.18
N ALA A 371 -39.67 -13.02 18.29
CA ALA A 371 -40.08 -13.43 19.63
C ALA A 371 -41.56 -13.12 19.91
N SER A 372 -42.05 -11.97 19.43
CA SER A 372 -43.47 -11.61 19.54
C SER A 372 -44.37 -12.58 18.76
N LEU A 373 -44.00 -12.93 17.53
CA LEU A 373 -44.76 -13.87 16.71
C LEU A 373 -44.74 -15.30 17.28
N GLU A 374 -43.62 -15.75 17.83
CA GLU A 374 -43.53 -17.06 18.50
C GLU A 374 -44.48 -17.15 19.69
N LYS A 375 -44.58 -16.08 20.50
CA LYS A 375 -45.53 -15.99 21.61
C LYS A 375 -46.98 -16.00 21.13
N GLU A 376 -47.29 -15.25 20.07
CA GLU A 376 -48.64 -15.22 19.49
C GLU A 376 -49.07 -16.60 18.95
N ILE A 377 -48.14 -17.35 18.35
CA ILE A 377 -48.37 -18.73 17.91
C ILE A 377 -48.67 -19.66 19.10
N GLU A 378 -47.95 -19.54 20.21
CA GLU A 378 -48.22 -20.32 21.43
C GLU A 378 -49.60 -20.01 22.02
N ASP A 379 -49.94 -18.73 22.12
CA ASP A 379 -51.25 -18.28 22.60
C ASP A 379 -52.40 -18.79 21.71
N MET A 380 -52.22 -18.76 20.39
CA MET A 380 -53.20 -19.32 19.44
C MET A 380 -53.36 -20.84 19.59
N LYS A 381 -52.26 -21.58 19.74
CA LYS A 381 -52.32 -23.04 19.97
C LYS A 381 -53.05 -23.38 21.27
N ALA A 382 -52.81 -22.61 22.33
CA ALA A 382 -53.49 -22.80 23.61
C ALA A 382 -55.01 -22.57 23.48
N LYS A 383 -55.42 -21.47 22.81
CA LYS A 383 -56.84 -21.18 22.55
C LYS A 383 -57.49 -22.28 21.71
N GLN A 384 -56.82 -22.75 20.67
CA GLN A 384 -57.32 -23.82 19.82
C GLN A 384 -57.50 -25.14 20.61
N ALA A 385 -56.54 -25.48 21.47
CA ALA A 385 -56.66 -26.67 22.33
C ALA A 385 -57.84 -26.56 23.31
N GLU A 386 -58.07 -25.39 23.90
CA GLU A 386 -59.22 -25.15 24.78
C GLU A 386 -60.55 -25.28 24.03
N GLU A 387 -60.65 -24.77 22.81
CA GLU A 387 -61.85 -24.85 21.98
C GLU A 387 -62.14 -26.29 21.53
N VAL A 388 -61.10 -27.05 21.13
CA VAL A 388 -61.23 -28.49 20.84
C VAL A 388 -61.75 -29.25 22.05
N ALA A 389 -61.19 -29.01 23.25
CA ALA A 389 -61.65 -29.67 24.48
C ALA A 389 -63.12 -29.35 24.80
N LYS A 390 -63.58 -28.11 24.57
CA LYS A 390 -64.99 -27.72 24.73
C LYS A 390 -65.89 -28.46 23.76
N LEU A 391 -65.49 -28.55 22.49
CA LEU A 391 -66.25 -29.26 21.46
C LEU A 391 -66.33 -30.77 21.75
N GLU A 392 -65.24 -31.39 22.19
CA GLU A 392 -65.21 -32.81 22.59
C GLU A 392 -66.15 -33.08 23.78
N ALA A 393 -66.17 -32.20 24.78
CA ALA A 393 -67.08 -32.32 25.91
C ALA A 393 -68.55 -32.24 25.48
N LEU A 394 -68.89 -31.29 24.60
CA LEU A 394 -70.24 -31.13 24.06
C LEU A 394 -70.66 -32.35 23.22
N LEU A 395 -69.76 -32.89 22.39
CA LEU A 395 -70.02 -34.11 21.63
C LEU A 395 -70.30 -35.31 22.56
N LYS A 396 -69.57 -35.44 23.66
CA LYS A 396 -69.79 -36.50 24.65
C LYS A 396 -71.15 -36.37 25.34
N GLU A 397 -71.54 -35.15 25.72
CA GLU A 397 -72.86 -34.85 26.29
C GLU A 397 -73.97 -35.20 25.30
N LYS A 398 -73.85 -34.76 24.04
CA LYS A 398 -74.84 -35.07 23.00
C LYS A 398 -74.91 -36.55 22.67
N GLY A 399 -73.78 -37.26 22.70
CA GLY A 399 -73.75 -38.71 22.57
C GLY A 399 -74.55 -39.40 23.69
N ALA A 400 -74.39 -38.95 24.94
CA ALA A 400 -75.15 -39.48 26.08
C ALA A 400 -76.66 -39.18 25.97
N ASP A 401 -77.03 -37.98 25.52
CA ASP A 401 -78.42 -37.61 25.24
C ASP A 401 -79.05 -38.53 24.19
N ILE A 402 -78.33 -38.78 23.08
CA ILE A 402 -78.79 -39.68 22.00
C ILE A 402 -79.02 -41.09 22.56
N SER A 403 -78.05 -41.67 23.28
CA SER A 403 -78.20 -43.01 23.86
C SER A 403 -79.39 -43.11 24.84
N ARG A 404 -79.65 -42.05 25.61
CA ARG A 404 -80.84 -41.99 26.48
C ARG A 404 -82.12 -41.98 25.66
N LEU A 405 -82.19 -41.15 24.61
CA LEU A 405 -83.36 -41.05 23.74
C LEU A 405 -83.62 -42.36 22.98
N GLU A 406 -82.57 -43.03 22.51
CA GLU A 406 -82.66 -44.36 21.88
C GLU A 406 -83.26 -45.40 22.86
N THR A 407 -82.81 -45.38 24.12
CA THR A 407 -83.35 -46.26 25.17
C THR A 407 -84.82 -45.96 25.48
N GLU A 408 -85.19 -44.67 25.58
CA GLU A 408 -86.59 -44.26 25.77
C GLU A 408 -87.49 -44.68 24.60
N LEU A 409 -87.00 -44.52 23.36
CA LEU A 409 -87.70 -44.94 22.15
C LEU A 409 -87.90 -46.45 22.13
N ALA A 410 -86.85 -47.23 22.40
CA ALA A 410 -86.93 -48.70 22.47
C ALA A 410 -87.96 -49.16 23.52
N ASN A 411 -87.96 -48.53 24.70
CA ASN A 411 -88.95 -48.81 25.75
C ASN A 411 -90.38 -48.48 25.32
N LYS A 412 -90.59 -47.34 24.63
CA LYS A 412 -91.91 -46.96 24.11
C LYS A 412 -92.39 -47.90 23.02
N VAL A 413 -91.52 -48.30 22.09
CA VAL A 413 -91.84 -49.29 21.04
C VAL A 413 -92.29 -50.59 21.68
N LYS A 414 -91.53 -51.12 22.64
CA LYS A 414 -91.91 -52.33 23.38
C LYS A 414 -93.26 -52.19 24.08
N ALA A 415 -93.53 -51.05 24.72
CA ALA A 415 -94.82 -50.79 25.37
C ALA A 415 -95.99 -50.71 24.35
N PHE A 416 -95.75 -50.22 23.14
CA PHE A 416 -96.75 -50.23 22.07
C PHE A 416 -96.99 -51.65 21.54
N GLU A 417 -95.94 -52.44 21.31
CA GLU A 417 -96.05 -53.84 20.91
C GLU A 417 -96.83 -54.67 21.95
N ASP A 418 -96.57 -54.45 23.25
CA ASP A 418 -97.29 -55.13 24.33
C ASP A 418 -98.78 -54.73 24.36
N LYS A 419 -99.10 -53.44 24.12
CA LYS A 419 -100.49 -52.97 23.99
C LYS A 419 -101.19 -53.54 22.77
N GLU A 420 -100.49 -53.66 21.65
CA GLU A 420 -101.02 -54.25 20.42
C GLU A 420 -101.39 -55.73 20.65
N LYS A 421 -100.49 -56.50 21.27
CA LYS A 421 -100.77 -57.89 21.68
C LYS A 421 -101.96 -58.00 22.63
N MET A 422 -102.07 -57.11 23.62
CA MET A 422 -103.24 -57.08 24.51
C MET A 422 -104.53 -56.80 23.74
N SER A 423 -104.51 -55.86 22.79
CA SER A 423 -105.69 -55.55 21.95
C SER A 423 -106.06 -56.71 21.02
N GLU A 424 -105.08 -57.41 20.43
CA GLU A 424 -105.32 -58.62 19.65
C GLU A 424 -105.92 -59.74 20.52
N GLN A 425 -105.42 -59.93 21.74
CA GLN A 425 -105.99 -60.88 22.71
C GLN A 425 -107.42 -60.53 23.09
N GLU A 426 -107.70 -59.26 23.38
CA GLU A 426 -109.06 -58.77 23.67
C GLU A 426 -110.01 -59.01 22.49
N LYS A 427 -109.57 -58.70 21.26
CA LYS A 427 -110.35 -58.99 20.04
C LYS A 427 -110.61 -60.49 19.88
N ALA A 428 -109.61 -61.33 20.13
CA ALA A 428 -109.77 -62.78 20.08
C ALA A 428 -110.76 -63.29 21.14
N GLN A 429 -110.73 -62.73 22.35
CA GLN A 429 -111.72 -63.04 23.40
C GLN A 429 -113.13 -62.62 23.00
N PHE A 430 -113.32 -61.39 22.49
CA PHE A 430 -114.62 -60.94 22.01
C PHE A 430 -115.14 -61.79 20.84
N GLN A 431 -114.26 -62.22 19.93
CA GLN A 431 -114.62 -63.12 18.84
C GLN A 431 -115.08 -64.50 19.38
N ALA A 432 -114.35 -65.06 20.34
CA ALA A 432 -114.74 -66.31 21.01
C ALA A 432 -116.07 -66.18 21.76
N ASP A 433 -116.33 -65.03 22.40
CA ASP A 433 -117.61 -64.73 23.04
C ASP A 433 -118.75 -64.57 22.03
N ILE A 434 -118.51 -63.91 20.89
CA ILE A 434 -119.48 -63.83 19.79
C ILE A 434 -119.81 -65.23 19.28
N GLU A 435 -118.81 -66.08 19.02
CA GLU A 435 -119.02 -67.46 18.57
C GLU A 435 -119.78 -68.29 19.61
N ARG A 436 -119.46 -68.14 20.90
CA ARG A 436 -120.19 -68.78 22.00
C ARG A 436 -121.65 -68.31 22.04
N LEU A 437 -121.89 -67.01 21.94
CA LEU A 437 -123.24 -66.45 21.93
C LEU A 437 -124.02 -66.88 20.69
N GLN A 438 -123.39 -66.94 19.50
CA GLN A 438 -124.00 -67.48 18.29
C GLN A 438 -124.37 -68.96 18.46
N LYS A 439 -123.50 -69.76 19.09
CA LYS A 439 -123.78 -71.16 19.42
C LYS A 439 -124.92 -71.29 20.42
N GLU A 440 -124.95 -70.51 21.49
CA GLU A 440 -126.09 -70.48 22.42
C GLU A 440 -127.38 -70.03 21.74
N LEU A 441 -127.30 -69.11 20.76
CA LEU A 441 -128.44 -68.67 19.98
C LEU A 441 -128.94 -69.78 19.05
N ALA A 442 -128.03 -70.51 18.40
CA ALA A 442 -128.35 -71.69 17.59
C ALA A 442 -128.94 -72.83 18.44
N ASP A 443 -128.38 -73.08 19.63
CA ASP A 443 -128.90 -74.05 20.60
C ASP A 443 -130.28 -73.65 21.12
N LYS A 444 -130.54 -72.34 21.30
CA LYS A 444 -131.88 -71.80 21.63
C LYS A 444 -132.86 -71.85 20.45
N MET A 445 -132.39 -71.72 19.21
CA MET A 445 -133.23 -71.85 18.02
C MET A 445 -133.57 -73.30 17.69
N THR A 446 -132.72 -74.26 18.05
CA THR A 446 -132.98 -75.71 17.84
C THR A 446 -133.89 -76.32 18.91
N ALA A 447 -134.04 -75.70 20.09
CA ALA A 447 -134.92 -76.18 21.18
C ALA A 447 -136.42 -75.83 21.01
N LYS A 448 -136.82 -75.16 19.91
CA LYS A 448 -138.23 -74.96 19.50
C LYS A 448 -138.36 -75.33 18.01
N MET A 449 -138.52 -76.62 17.74
CA MET A 449 -138.70 -77.20 16.40
C MET A 449 -140.01 -76.75 15.71
N PRO A 450 -140.16 -76.77 14.35
CA PRO A 450 -139.58 -77.76 13.41
C PRO A 450 -138.99 -77.26 12.06
N GLU A 451 -138.19 -78.13 11.43
CA GLU A 451 -137.83 -78.14 9.98
C GLU A 451 -139.03 -78.57 9.08
N PRO A 452 -138.97 -78.65 7.71
CA PRO A 452 -138.01 -78.16 6.68
C PRO A 452 -138.72 -77.47 5.45
N LEU A 453 -137.98 -76.97 4.43
CA LEU A 453 -138.35 -76.80 3.00
C LEU A 453 -137.16 -76.15 2.23
N ALA A 454 -136.30 -76.89 1.51
CA ALA A 454 -136.44 -77.42 0.14
C ALA A 454 -136.40 -76.38 -1.02
N ASN A 455 -135.17 -76.06 -1.43
CA ASN A 455 -134.57 -76.17 -2.78
C ASN A 455 -135.41 -75.86 -4.07
N LYS A 456 -134.90 -74.90 -4.88
CA LYS A 456 -134.89 -74.77 -6.37
C LYS A 456 -134.24 -73.40 -6.69
N GLY A 457 -133.04 -73.32 -7.29
CA GLY A 457 -132.73 -73.49 -8.73
C GLY A 457 -133.08 -72.19 -9.50
N ASP A 458 -132.32 -71.58 -10.40
CA ASP A 458 -131.04 -71.78 -11.08
C ASP A 458 -130.75 -70.46 -11.84
N GLY A 459 -129.51 -70.24 -12.29
CA GLY A 459 -129.18 -69.34 -13.40
C GLY A 459 -128.67 -67.95 -12.98
N GLN A 460 -127.34 -67.74 -12.94
CA GLN A 460 -126.45 -67.39 -14.05
C GLN A 460 -126.41 -65.89 -14.41
N GLU A 461 -125.16 -65.43 -14.48
CA GLU A 461 -124.60 -64.41 -15.38
C GLU A 461 -124.59 -62.92 -14.99
N LYS A 462 -123.39 -62.36 -15.24
CA LYS A 462 -123.06 -61.04 -15.78
C LYS A 462 -122.72 -59.89 -14.81
N SER A 463 -121.39 -59.76 -14.64
CA SER A 463 -120.58 -58.63 -15.10
C SER A 463 -120.91 -57.20 -14.67
N LEU A 464 -119.94 -56.61 -13.94
CA LEU A 464 -119.43 -55.22 -14.04
C LEU A 464 -120.42 -54.08 -13.70
N PRO A 465 -120.00 -52.85 -13.36
CA PRO A 465 -118.69 -52.25 -13.61
C PRO A 465 -118.06 -51.46 -12.44
N ASN A 466 -116.76 -51.19 -12.59
CA ASN A 466 -116.06 -50.04 -11.98
C ASN A 466 -116.67 -48.72 -12.51
N PRO A 467 -116.50 -47.58 -11.81
CA PRO A 467 -115.50 -46.60 -12.30
C PRO A 467 -114.59 -46.07 -11.16
N VAL A 468 -113.27 -45.86 -11.34
CA VAL A 468 -112.61 -44.73 -12.08
C VAL A 468 -112.87 -43.42 -11.30
N ASN A 469 -111.94 -42.51 -10.96
CA ASN A 469 -110.59 -42.12 -11.36
C ASN A 469 -110.14 -41.04 -10.32
N HIS A 470 -108.88 -40.73 -10.05
CA HIS A 470 -108.01 -40.02 -11.00
C HIS A 470 -106.52 -40.20 -10.65
N ASN A 471 -105.82 -40.72 -11.66
CA ASN A 471 -104.53 -40.27 -12.21
C ASN A 471 -103.31 -40.06 -11.31
N ILE A 472 -102.36 -41.00 -11.48
CA ILE A 472 -100.92 -40.76 -11.63
C ILE A 472 -100.67 -40.34 -13.11
N PRO A 473 -99.62 -39.55 -13.49
CA PRO A 473 -98.27 -40.09 -13.76
C PRO A 473 -97.13 -39.20 -13.20
N LYS A 474 -96.07 -39.79 -12.61
CA LYS A 474 -94.79 -40.22 -13.23
C LYS A 474 -93.98 -39.06 -13.84
N VAL A 475 -92.90 -38.66 -13.15
CA VAL A 475 -91.48 -39.00 -13.44
C VAL A 475 -90.95 -38.27 -14.67
N GLU A 476 -89.95 -37.40 -14.45
CA GLU A 476 -88.78 -37.30 -15.32
C GLU A 476 -87.61 -36.66 -14.56
N GLU A 477 -86.47 -37.34 -14.63
CA GLU A 477 -85.15 -36.87 -14.21
C GLU A 477 -84.71 -35.69 -15.07
N LYS A 478 -84.02 -34.70 -14.48
CA LYS A 478 -82.65 -34.31 -14.85
C LYS A 478 -82.22 -32.98 -14.23
N LYS A 479 -80.90 -32.93 -13.97
CA LYS A 479 -79.99 -31.77 -13.84
C LYS A 479 -79.82 -31.15 -12.45
N GLU A 480 -78.73 -31.57 -11.82
CA GLU A 480 -77.63 -30.70 -11.40
C GLU A 480 -77.99 -29.23 -11.12
N GLU A 481 -78.14 -28.89 -9.84
CA GLU A 481 -77.75 -27.57 -9.34
C GLU A 481 -76.85 -27.75 -8.12
N SER A 482 -75.59 -27.37 -8.33
CA SER A 482 -74.51 -27.34 -7.37
C SER A 482 -74.90 -26.59 -6.09
N HIS A 483 -74.88 -27.26 -4.95
CA HIS A 483 -74.68 -26.57 -3.68
C HIS A 483 -73.28 -25.94 -3.69
N GLN A 484 -73.26 -24.63 -3.92
CA GLN A 484 -72.07 -23.80 -3.85
C GLN A 484 -71.48 -23.90 -2.44
N LEU A 485 -70.30 -24.52 -2.38
CA LEU A 485 -69.27 -24.20 -1.40
C LEU A 485 -69.07 -22.67 -1.38
N PRO A 486 -68.73 -22.03 -0.24
CA PRO A 486 -68.18 -20.70 -0.31
C PRO A 486 -66.87 -20.77 -1.11
N SER A 487 -66.96 -20.23 -2.33
CA SER A 487 -65.86 -20.05 -3.27
C SER A 487 -64.76 -19.23 -2.63
N THR A 488 -63.55 -19.78 -2.67
CA THR A 488 -62.30 -19.03 -2.56
C THR A 488 -62.19 -17.99 -3.68
N GLY A 489 -61.81 -16.76 -3.35
CA GLY A 489 -61.45 -15.67 -4.26
C GLY A 489 -62.64 -14.81 -4.73
N GLU A 490 -62.65 -13.49 -4.71
CA GLU A 490 -61.56 -12.52 -4.58
C GLU A 490 -62.17 -11.11 -4.40
N LYS A 491 -61.38 -10.17 -3.85
CA LYS A 491 -61.51 -8.69 -3.89
C LYS A 491 -62.29 -7.98 -2.77
N ALA A 492 -61.59 -7.75 -1.66
CA ALA A 492 -61.55 -6.44 -1.02
C ALA A 492 -60.12 -6.20 -0.50
N ALA A 493 -59.54 -5.09 -0.94
CA ALA A 493 -58.15 -4.70 -0.75
C ALA A 493 -57.80 -4.45 0.73
N ASN A 494 -56.64 -4.94 1.16
CA ASN A 494 -55.96 -4.44 2.35
C ASN A 494 -54.52 -4.03 1.98
N PRO A 495 -54.09 -2.78 2.20
CA PRO A 495 -52.89 -2.20 1.62
C PRO A 495 -51.67 -2.39 2.53
N LEU A 496 -51.18 -3.62 2.70
CA LEU A 496 -49.97 -3.87 3.51
C LEU A 496 -49.05 -4.98 2.97
N LEU A 497 -49.26 -5.41 1.73
CA LEU A 497 -48.42 -6.41 1.06
C LEU A 497 -48.19 -6.05 -0.41
N VAL A 498 -47.59 -4.90 -0.65
CA VAL A 498 -47.00 -4.52 -1.95
C VAL A 498 -45.70 -3.75 -1.68
N ALA A 499 -44.61 -4.48 -1.47
CA ALA A 499 -43.25 -3.99 -1.70
C ALA A 499 -42.33 -5.20 -1.86
N ALA A 500 -41.40 -5.10 -2.82
CA ALA A 500 -40.34 -6.07 -3.15
C ALA A 500 -40.73 -7.28 -4.02
N GLY A 501 -41.32 -6.99 -5.18
CA GLY A 501 -41.08 -7.77 -6.40
C GLY A 501 -40.27 -6.93 -7.38
N LEU A 502 -38.94 -6.88 -7.20
CA LEU A 502 -38.03 -6.18 -8.12
C LEU A 502 -37.08 -7.21 -8.75
N THR A 503 -37.45 -7.58 -9.98
CA THR A 503 -36.62 -8.00 -11.12
C THR A 503 -35.13 -8.26 -10.85
N PHE A 504 -34.79 -9.54 -10.85
CA PHE A 504 -33.54 -10.03 -11.43
C PHE A 504 -33.75 -10.12 -12.95
N LEU A 505 -33.03 -9.31 -13.74
CA LEU A 505 -32.68 -9.62 -15.14
C LEU A 505 -31.62 -8.63 -15.67
N LEU A 506 -30.42 -9.19 -15.87
CA LEU A 506 -29.43 -8.88 -16.89
C LEU A 506 -28.81 -7.47 -16.93
N GLY A 507 -27.61 -7.39 -16.38
CA GLY A 507 -26.59 -6.48 -16.87
C GLY A 507 -26.24 -6.80 -18.32
N ALA A 508 -26.66 -5.93 -19.24
CA ALA A 508 -26.09 -5.79 -20.56
C ALA A 508 -25.39 -4.43 -20.64
N GLY A 509 -24.25 -4.32 -19.95
CA GLY A 509 -23.28 -3.25 -20.19
C GLY A 509 -22.39 -3.66 -21.34
N THR A 510 -22.80 -3.38 -22.57
CA THR A 510 -21.90 -3.38 -23.72
C THR A 510 -20.96 -2.17 -23.60
N TYR A 511 -19.79 -2.36 -22.99
CA TYR A 511 -18.63 -1.55 -23.35
C TYR A 511 -17.88 -2.29 -24.44
N ALA A 512 -18.09 -1.82 -25.66
CA ALA A 512 -17.28 -2.16 -26.81
C ALA A 512 -15.85 -1.70 -26.55
N TYR A 513 -14.96 -2.66 -26.31
CA TYR A 513 -13.52 -2.47 -26.41
C TYR A 513 -13.17 -2.39 -27.91
N ALA A 514 -13.17 -1.18 -28.45
CA ALA A 514 -12.60 -0.90 -29.77
C ALA A 514 -11.09 -0.71 -29.63
N GLY A 515 -10.34 -1.81 -29.69
CA GLY A 515 -8.92 -1.78 -29.97
C GLY A 515 -8.66 -2.09 -31.44
N ARG A 516 -8.23 -1.08 -32.23
CA ARG A 516 -7.16 -1.27 -33.23
C ARG A 516 -6.69 0.02 -33.91
N SER A 517 -5.36 0.08 -34.02
CA SER A 517 -4.56 0.65 -35.11
C SER A 517 -4.34 2.17 -35.13
N LYS A 518 -3.20 2.62 -34.57
CA LYS A 518 -2.35 3.58 -35.27
C LYS A 518 -1.11 2.85 -35.81
N LYS A 519 -0.87 3.10 -37.10
CA LYS A 519 0.35 2.83 -37.84
C LYS A 519 1.50 3.58 -37.17
N ASP A 520 2.64 2.91 -37.02
CA ASP A 520 3.88 3.20 -37.76
C ASP A 520 4.68 1.89 -37.90
#